data_AF-A0A5K1BEZ8-F1
#
_entry.id   AF-A0A5K1BEZ8-F1
#
_cell.length_a   1.000
_cell.length_b   1.000
_cell.length_c   1.000
_cell.angle_alpha   90.00
_cell.angle_beta   90.00
_cell.angle_gamma   90.00
#
_symmetry.space_group_name_H-M   'P 1'
#
loop_
_entity.id
_entity.type
_entity.pdbx_description
1 polymer ?
#
loop_
_entity_poly.entity_id
_entity_poly.type
_entity_poly.pdbx_seq_one_letter_code
_entity_poly.pdbx_strand_id
1 'polypeptide(L)'
;MAGAASFTTTTLLFVLLSQTAFTAAASIGNFLRDFDITWGNNGRAKIMNDGNLLQLSLDQKSGSGFQSKNQYLFGKIDMKMKLVPGNSAGTVTAYY
;
A
#
# COMPACT_ATOMS: atom_id res chain seq x y z
N MET A 1 -17.78 -21.13 46.83
CA MET A 1 -17.28 -19.94 46.12
C MET A 1 -16.48 -20.24 44.84
N ALA A 2 -16.47 -21.49 44.32
CA ALA A 2 -15.69 -21.85 43.12
C ALA A 2 -16.41 -21.57 41.77
N GLY A 3 -17.74 -21.42 41.76
CA GLY A 3 -18.51 -21.23 40.52
C GLY A 3 -18.36 -19.85 39.88
N ALA A 4 -18.21 -18.80 40.69
CA ALA A 4 -18.08 -17.43 40.17
C ALA A 4 -16.79 -17.23 39.37
N ALA A 5 -15.66 -17.77 39.84
CA ALA A 5 -14.35 -17.63 39.17
C ALA A 5 -14.30 -18.34 37.81
N SER A 6 -15.01 -19.46 37.65
CA SER A 6 -15.10 -20.19 36.38
C SER A 6 -15.90 -19.42 35.33
N PHE A 7 -17.03 -18.81 35.73
CA PHE A 7 -17.81 -17.93 34.85
C PHE A 7 -16.98 -16.72 34.39
N THR A 8 -16.27 -16.04 35.29
CA THR A 8 -15.44 -14.88 34.94
C THR A 8 -14.31 -15.26 33.98
N THR A 9 -13.71 -16.44 34.16
CA THR A 9 -12.62 -16.95 33.30
C THR A 9 -13.13 -17.25 31.89
N THR A 10 -14.30 -17.88 31.76
CA THR A 10 -14.91 -18.16 30.45
C THR A 10 -15.30 -16.86 29.73
N THR A 11 -15.88 -15.88 30.42
CA THR A 11 -16.23 -14.59 29.80
C THR A 11 -14.98 -13.83 29.34
N LEU A 12 -13.90 -13.84 30.12
CA LEU A 12 -12.61 -13.24 29.72
C LEU A 12 -12.05 -13.90 28.46
N LEU A 13 -12.07 -15.23 28.37
CA LEU A 13 -11.65 -15.97 27.18
C LEU A 13 -12.46 -15.60 25.93
N PHE A 14 -13.78 -15.50 26.05
CA PHE A 14 -14.64 -15.06 24.94
C PHE A 14 -14.34 -13.62 24.49
N VAL A 15 -14.09 -12.71 25.44
CA VAL A 15 -13.72 -11.32 25.11
C VAL A 15 -12.36 -11.27 24.41
N LEU A 16 -11.36 -12.01 24.87
CA LEU A 16 -10.04 -12.10 24.22
C LEU A 16 -10.11 -12.68 22.80
N LEU A 17 -10.90 -13.74 22.58
CA LEU A 17 -11.10 -14.35 21.26
C LEU A 17 -11.85 -13.43 20.28
N SER A 18 -12.78 -12.61 20.79
CA SER A 18 -13.50 -11.63 19.97
C SER A 18 -12.60 -10.49 19.47
N GLN A 19 -11.56 -10.11 20.22
CA GLN A 19 -10.63 -9.04 19.84
C GLN A 19 -9.70 -9.46 18.69
N THR A 20 -9.32 -10.74 18.61
CA THR A 20 -8.51 -11.26 17.50
C THR A 20 -9.28 -11.35 16.18
N ALA A 21 -10.61 -11.37 16.22
CA ALA A 21 -11.45 -11.41 15.02
C ALA A 21 -11.57 -10.04 14.32
N PHE A 22 -11.28 -8.94 15.03
CA PHE A 22 -11.46 -7.57 14.53
C PHE A 22 -10.17 -6.88 14.06
N THR A 23 -9.01 -7.55 14.15
CA THR A 23 -7.80 -7.02 13.52
C THR A 23 -7.84 -7.28 12.03
N ALA A 24 -8.52 -6.41 11.28
CA ALA A 24 -8.21 -6.27 9.86
C ALA A 24 -6.71 -5.95 9.77
N ALA A 25 -5.92 -6.89 9.24
CA ALA A 25 -4.51 -6.66 9.03
C ALA A 25 -4.39 -5.41 8.14
N ALA A 26 -3.93 -4.30 8.72
CA ALA A 26 -3.57 -3.13 7.96
C ALA A 26 -2.36 -3.53 7.12
N SER A 27 -2.60 -4.02 5.90
CA SER A 27 -1.52 -4.28 4.96
C SER A 27 -0.94 -2.93 4.57
N ILE A 28 0.22 -2.60 5.12
CA ILE A 28 1.04 -1.52 4.59
C ILE A 28 1.35 -1.92 3.14
N GLY A 29 0.85 -1.14 2.19
CA GLY A 29 1.10 -1.35 0.77
C GLY A 29 2.60 -1.26 0.51
N ASN A 30 3.13 -2.16 -0.31
CA ASN A 30 4.56 -2.20 -0.63
C ASN A 30 4.75 -2.31 -2.14
N PHE A 31 5.42 -1.33 -2.73
CA PHE A 31 5.58 -1.23 -4.17
C PHE A 31 6.33 -2.43 -4.78
N LEU A 32 7.29 -3.04 -4.07
CA LEU A 32 8.00 -4.23 -4.57
C LEU A 32 7.07 -5.44 -4.65
N ARG A 33 6.13 -5.56 -3.70
CA ARG A 33 5.18 -6.67 -3.64
C ARG A 33 4.05 -6.46 -4.65
N ASP A 34 3.49 -5.26 -4.69
CA ASP A 34 2.15 -5.03 -5.26
C ASP A 34 2.18 -4.48 -6.71
N PHE A 35 3.32 -3.94 -7.16
CA PHE A 35 3.45 -3.28 -8.47
C PHE A 35 4.71 -3.71 -9.23
N ASP A 36 4.66 -3.59 -10.56
CA ASP A 36 5.79 -3.75 -11.47
C ASP A 36 6.13 -2.42 -12.16
N ILE A 37 7.41 -2.17 -12.40
CA ILE A 37 7.85 -1.08 -13.28
C ILE A 37 7.69 -1.52 -14.73
N THR A 38 6.85 -0.82 -15.48
CA THR A 38 6.57 -1.11 -16.90
C THR A 38 7.43 -0.28 -17.85
N TRP A 39 7.90 0.88 -17.39
CA TRP A 39 8.73 1.77 -18.19
C TRP A 39 9.71 2.55 -17.33
N GLY A 40 10.92 2.80 -17.84
CA GLY A 40 11.95 3.55 -17.13
C GLY A 40 12.89 2.70 -16.25
N ASN A 41 13.05 1.41 -16.56
CA ASN A 41 14.00 0.50 -15.88
C ASN A 41 15.47 0.93 -15.96
N ASN A 42 15.78 1.91 -16.82
CA ASN A 42 17.08 2.59 -16.86
C ASN A 42 17.28 3.61 -15.71
N GLY A 43 16.48 3.53 -14.66
CA GLY A 43 16.57 4.38 -13.47
C GLY A 43 15.63 5.58 -13.45
N ARG A 44 14.68 5.69 -14.39
CA ARG A 44 13.61 6.72 -14.33
C ARG A 44 12.41 6.31 -13.47
N ALA A 45 12.21 5.02 -13.28
CA ALA A 45 11.36 4.50 -12.22
C ALA A 45 12.24 3.78 -11.21
N LYS A 46 12.09 4.11 -9.92
CA LYS A 46 12.83 3.48 -8.84
C LYS A 46 11.91 3.21 -7.67
N ILE A 47 11.94 1.97 -7.19
CA ILE A 47 11.36 1.61 -5.91
C ILE A 47 12.49 1.68 -4.87
N MET A 48 12.25 2.43 -3.80
CA MET A 48 13.22 2.77 -2.76
C MET A 48 12.61 2.51 -1.37
N ASN A 49 13.41 2.68 -0.33
CA ASN A 49 13.02 2.51 1.08
C ASN A 49 12.29 1.18 1.31
N ASP A 50 12.89 0.08 0.84
CA ASP A 50 12.36 -1.28 0.94
C ASP A 50 10.92 -1.44 0.42
N GLY A 51 10.55 -0.69 -0.62
CA GLY A 51 9.24 -0.75 -1.24
C GLY A 51 8.23 0.27 -0.72
N ASN A 52 8.64 1.18 0.16
CA ASN A 52 7.75 2.21 0.71
C ASN A 52 7.68 3.49 -0.14
N LEU A 53 8.57 3.65 -1.13
CA LEU A 53 8.58 4.82 -2.01
C LEU A 53 8.81 4.42 -3.46
N LEU A 54 7.88 4.81 -4.33
CA LEU A 54 8.08 4.78 -5.78
C LEU A 54 8.36 6.20 -6.27
N GLN A 55 9.47 6.38 -6.98
CA GLN A 55 9.81 7.63 -7.65
C GLN A 55 9.80 7.45 -9.16
N LEU A 56 9.13 8.37 -9.84
CA LEU A 56 9.08 8.47 -11.30
C LEU A 56 9.78 9.77 -11.74
N SER A 57 10.45 9.72 -12.88
CA SER A 57 11.06 10.88 -13.52
C SER A 57 10.78 10.91 -15.01
N LEU A 58 10.76 12.12 -15.54
CA LEU A 58 10.53 12.44 -16.94
C LEU A 58 11.63 13.40 -17.38
N ASP A 59 12.21 13.12 -18.53
CA ASP A 59 13.11 14.03 -19.24
C ASP A 59 12.73 14.08 -20.73
N GLN A 60 13.48 14.83 -21.52
CA GLN A 60 13.23 14.99 -22.96
C GLN A 60 13.29 13.68 -23.74
N LYS A 61 13.96 12.65 -23.22
CA LYS A 61 14.10 11.35 -23.91
C LYS A 61 12.95 10.43 -23.60
N SER A 62 12.48 10.39 -22.35
CA SER A 62 11.41 9.48 -21.94
C SER A 62 10.83 9.78 -20.56
N GLY A 63 9.64 9.25 -20.30
CA GLY A 63 9.02 9.19 -18.97
C GLY A 63 9.32 7.88 -18.23
N SER A 64 8.44 7.54 -17.29
CA SER A 64 8.43 6.26 -16.60
C SER A 64 7.02 5.89 -16.12
N GLY A 65 6.83 4.62 -15.78
CA GLY A 65 5.51 4.08 -15.45
C GLY A 65 5.57 2.78 -14.67
N PHE A 66 4.47 2.45 -14.02
CA PHE A 66 4.27 1.25 -13.23
C PHE A 66 2.84 0.75 -13.38
N GLN A 67 2.61 -0.52 -13.05
CA GLN A 67 1.28 -1.12 -13.06
C GLN A 67 1.13 -2.08 -11.88
N SER A 68 -0.10 -2.33 -11.45
CA SER A 68 -0.35 -3.38 -10.45
C SER A 68 -0.06 -4.75 -11.05
N LYS A 69 0.46 -5.66 -10.22
CA LYS A 69 0.69 -7.06 -10.67
C LYS A 69 -0.61 -7.80 -10.94
N ASN A 70 -1.65 -7.44 -10.19
CA ASN A 70 -2.97 -8.06 -10.27
C ASN A 70 -3.97 -7.12 -10.93
N GLN A 71 -4.99 -7.71 -11.54
CA GLN A 71 -6.18 -7.02 -12.02
C GLN A 71 -7.29 -7.15 -10.99
N TYR A 72 -8.10 -6.10 -10.85
CA TYR A 72 -9.16 -6.03 -9.87
C TYR A 72 -10.48 -5.69 -10.56
N LEU A 73 -11.52 -6.49 -10.31
CA LEU A 73 -12.88 -6.18 -10.78
C LEU A 73 -13.54 -5.12 -9.89
N PHE A 74 -13.28 -5.19 -8.58
CA PHE A 74 -13.72 -4.22 -7.58
C PHE A 74 -12.57 -4.00 -6.58
N GLY A 75 -12.44 -2.79 -6.07
CA GLY A 75 -11.43 -2.49 -5.07
C GLY A 75 -11.42 -1.02 -4.65
N LYS A 76 -10.76 -0.75 -3.54
CA LYS A 76 -10.37 0.60 -3.12
C LYS A 76 -8.85 0.69 -3.25
N ILE A 77 -8.37 1.61 -4.08
CA ILE A 77 -6.94 1.76 -4.33
C ILE A 77 -6.54 3.18 -3.92
N ASP A 78 -5.91 3.29 -2.75
CA ASP A 78 -5.47 4.55 -2.19
C ASP A 78 -3.96 4.74 -2.42
N MET A 79 -3.55 5.90 -2.91
CA MET A 79 -2.14 6.22 -3.11
C MET A 79 -1.80 7.62 -2.58
N LYS A 80 -0.72 7.71 -1.80
CA LYS A 80 -0.15 8.99 -1.37
C LYS A 80 0.83 9.48 -2.42
N MET A 81 0.54 10.64 -3.02
CA MET A 81 1.35 11.22 -4.09
C MET A 81 2.00 12.54 -3.66
N LYS A 82 3.24 12.75 -4.11
CA LYS A 82 3.92 14.05 -4.10
C LYS A 82 4.26 14.42 -5.54
N LEU A 83 3.69 15.52 -6.01
CA LEU A 83 3.88 15.97 -7.39
C LEU A 83 5.22 16.69 -7.60
N VAL A 84 5.57 16.87 -8.87
CA VAL A 84 6.80 17.55 -9.29
C VAL A 84 6.79 19.00 -8.76
N PRO A 85 7.85 19.45 -8.07
CA PRO A 85 7.92 20.80 -7.56
C PRO A 85 8.33 21.81 -8.65
N GLY A 86 7.96 23.08 -8.49
CA GLY A 86 8.39 24.16 -9.38
C GLY A 86 7.63 24.17 -10.72
N ASN A 87 8.29 24.69 -11.78
CA ASN A 87 7.69 24.76 -13.11
C ASN A 87 7.55 23.35 -13.70
N SER A 88 6.29 22.92 -13.82
CA SER A 88 5.91 21.61 -14.34
C SER A 88 4.98 21.73 -15.55
N ALA A 89 5.04 22.86 -16.28
CA ALA A 89 4.19 23.12 -17.43
C ALA A 89 4.34 22.01 -18.50
N GLY A 90 3.20 21.49 -18.97
CA GLY A 90 3.15 20.41 -19.95
C GLY A 90 3.49 19.01 -19.41
N THR A 91 3.79 18.86 -18.12
CA THR A 91 3.96 17.54 -17.51
C THR A 91 2.63 16.99 -17.01
N VAL A 92 2.47 15.66 -17.08
CA VAL A 92 1.32 14.94 -16.54
C VAL A 92 1.82 13.86 -15.60
N THR A 93 1.32 13.84 -14.37
CA THR A 93 1.43 12.69 -13.46
C THR A 93 0.05 12.05 -13.38
N ALA A 94 -0.07 10.80 -13.81
CA ALA A 94 -1.34 10.09 -13.88
C ALA A 94 -1.34 8.89 -12.95
N TYR A 95 -2.52 8.64 -12.37
CA TYR A 95 -2.84 7.46 -11.59
C TYR A 95 -4.26 7.04 -12.02
N TYR A 96 -4.38 5.87 -12.64
CA TYR A 96 -5.58 5.39 -13.31
C TYR A 96 -5.64 3.86 -13.30
#